data_AF-A0A949M209-F1
#
_entry.id   AF-A0A949M209-F1
#
_cell.length_a   1.000
_cell.length_b   1.000
_cell.length_c   1.000
_cell.angle_alpha   90.00
_cell.angle_beta   90.00
_cell.angle_gamma   90.00
#
_symmetry.space_group_name_H-M   'P 1'
#
loop_
_entity.id
_entity.type
_entity.pdbx_description
1 polymer ?
#
loop_
_entity_poly.entity_id
_entity_poly.type
_entity_poly.pdbx_seq_one_letter_code
_entity_poly.pdbx_strand_id
1 'polypeptide(L)'
;MHRNPSPWLILVLLLAACAAPAFNGTADADALRVSLNVDRLAVGMVEVHVTVADRDGRPLPADAITLMPVMPTMGHLNPEIAMGSGADVRRSVALFSMTGDWTVWVRVTATGAESLVSFDMRVP
;
A
#
# COMPACT_ATOMS: atom_id res chain seq x y z
N MET A 1 -29.75 22.68 -42.83
CA MET A 1 -30.01 23.29 -41.52
C MET A 1 -29.25 22.50 -40.46
N HIS A 2 -28.13 23.04 -39.99
CA HIS A 2 -27.27 22.43 -38.97
C HIS A 2 -27.95 22.50 -37.59
N ARG A 3 -28.08 21.37 -36.90
CA ARG A 3 -28.49 21.32 -35.49
C ARG A 3 -27.24 21.52 -34.63
N ASN A 4 -27.15 22.66 -33.94
CA ASN A 4 -26.12 22.90 -32.93
C ASN A 4 -26.30 21.92 -31.75
N PRO A 5 -25.24 21.22 -31.30
CA PRO A 5 -25.31 20.44 -30.08
C PRO A 5 -25.33 21.36 -28.84
N SER A 6 -26.18 21.03 -27.88
CA SER A 6 -26.41 21.76 -26.62
C SER A 6 -25.14 21.87 -25.76
N PRO A 7 -24.82 23.06 -25.22
CA PRO A 7 -23.59 23.28 -24.44
C PRO A 7 -23.57 22.61 -23.06
N TRP A 8 -24.66 21.98 -22.63
CA TRP A 8 -24.81 21.40 -21.29
C TRP A 8 -24.12 20.04 -21.10
N LEU A 9 -23.72 19.35 -22.17
CA LEU A 9 -23.10 18.02 -22.09
C LEU A 9 -21.59 18.04 -21.79
N ILE A 10 -20.93 19.20 -21.82
CA ILE A 10 -19.47 19.30 -21.61
C ILE A 10 -19.10 19.48 -20.12
N LEU A 11 -20.05 19.86 -19.25
CA LEU A 11 -19.73 20.27 -17.87
C LEU A 11 -19.53 19.12 -16.85
N VAL A 12 -19.86 17.87 -17.19
CA VAL A 12 -19.80 16.74 -16.24
C VAL A 12 -18.46 15.98 -16.29
N LEU A 13 -17.60 16.23 -17.28
CA LEU A 13 -16.38 15.46 -17.55
C LEU A 13 -15.08 15.97 -16.88
N LEU A 14 -15.14 17.03 -16.06
CA LEU A 14 -13.93 17.71 -15.54
C LEU A 14 -13.60 17.47 -14.05
N LEU A 15 -14.31 16.57 -13.35
CA LEU A 15 -14.10 16.34 -11.91
C LEU A 15 -13.09 15.23 -11.54
N ALA A 16 -12.40 14.63 -12.51
CA ALA A 16 -11.53 13.47 -12.26
C ALA A 16 -10.03 13.80 -12.02
N ALA A 17 -9.65 15.06 -11.78
CA ALA A 17 -8.25 15.48 -11.89
C ALA A 17 -7.68 16.15 -10.62
N CYS A 18 -7.60 15.44 -9.49
CA CYS A 18 -6.62 15.71 -8.41
C CYS A 18 -6.64 14.72 -7.23
N ALA A 19 -7.09 13.48 -7.41
CA ALA A 19 -6.87 12.47 -6.38
C ALA A 19 -5.47 11.90 -6.56
N ALA A 20 -4.61 12.05 -5.55
CA ALA A 20 -3.34 11.34 -5.53
C ALA A 20 -3.60 9.82 -5.57
N PRO A 21 -2.75 9.04 -6.26
CA PRO A 21 -3.03 7.63 -6.56
C PRO A 21 -3.04 6.79 -5.27
N ALA A 22 -3.94 5.82 -5.21
CA ALA A 22 -3.94 4.80 -4.16
C ALA A 22 -3.11 3.58 -4.59
N PHE A 23 -2.67 2.77 -3.64
CA PHE A 23 -2.05 1.47 -3.86
C PHE A 23 -2.86 0.36 -3.18
N ASN A 24 -3.05 -0.75 -3.89
CA ASN A 24 -3.59 -1.99 -3.33
C ASN A 24 -2.82 -3.16 -3.94
N GLY A 25 -2.01 -3.82 -3.12
CA GLY A 25 -1.23 -4.99 -3.50
C GLY A 25 -1.58 -6.18 -2.62
N THR A 26 -1.50 -7.39 -3.19
CA THR A 26 -1.57 -8.64 -2.42
C THR A 26 -0.45 -9.56 -2.87
N ALA A 27 0.26 -10.15 -1.91
CA ALA A 27 1.34 -11.08 -2.13
C ALA A 27 1.15 -12.30 -1.23
N ASP A 28 1.46 -13.47 -1.77
CA ASP A 28 1.45 -14.72 -1.01
C ASP A 28 2.88 -15.06 -0.57
N ALA A 29 3.06 -15.48 0.69
CA ALA A 29 4.31 -16.04 1.20
C ALA A 29 4.02 -17.21 2.13
N ASP A 30 4.66 -18.35 1.90
CA ASP A 30 4.48 -19.57 2.69
C ASP A 30 2.99 -19.95 2.84
N ALA A 31 2.46 -19.93 4.06
CA ALA A 31 1.04 -20.21 4.36
C ALA A 31 0.17 -18.94 4.45
N LEU A 32 0.73 -17.78 4.16
CA LEU A 32 0.11 -16.47 4.35
C LEU A 32 -0.24 -15.80 3.02
N ARG A 33 -1.30 -15.00 3.06
CA ARG A 33 -1.63 -13.96 2.11
C ARG A 33 -1.55 -12.61 2.81
N VAL A 34 -0.74 -11.71 2.29
CA VAL A 34 -0.50 -10.38 2.85
C VAL A 34 -1.00 -9.34 1.86
N SER A 35 -1.85 -8.43 2.33
CA SER A 35 -2.34 -7.31 1.52
C SER A 35 -1.82 -5.99 2.08
N LEU A 36 -1.30 -5.13 1.20
CA LEU A 36 -0.86 -3.78 1.51
C LEU A 36 -1.76 -2.78 0.80
N ASN A 37 -2.40 -1.92 1.57
CA ASN A 37 -3.25 -0.84 1.09
C ASN A 37 -2.67 0.52 1.52
N VAL A 38 -2.72 1.46 0.58
CA VAL A 38 -2.34 2.87 0.79
C VAL A 38 -3.36 3.74 0.09
N ASP A 39 -4.17 4.47 0.84
CA ASP A 39 -5.26 5.29 0.28
C ASP A 39 -4.74 6.46 -0.58
N ARG A 40 -3.53 6.94 -0.29
CA ARG A 40 -2.90 8.04 -1.00
C ARG A 40 -1.38 7.94 -0.97
N LEU A 41 -0.78 7.60 -2.10
CA LEU A 41 0.65 7.71 -2.32
C LEU A 41 1.04 9.16 -2.58
N ALA A 42 1.94 9.67 -1.74
CA ALA A 42 2.51 11.00 -1.84
C ALA A 42 3.85 11.05 -1.11
N VAL A 43 4.67 12.06 -1.40
CA VAL A 43 5.84 12.38 -0.59
C VAL A 43 5.39 12.84 0.79
N GLY A 44 6.05 12.33 1.83
CA GLY A 44 5.78 12.63 3.23
C GLY A 44 5.31 11.41 4.02
N MET A 45 4.64 11.69 5.14
CA MET A 45 4.04 10.67 5.99
C MET A 45 2.72 10.19 5.40
N VAL A 46 2.64 8.88 5.15
CA VAL A 46 1.50 8.24 4.50
C VAL A 46 1.00 7.10 5.38
N GLU A 47 -0.32 7.03 5.58
CA GLU A 47 -0.94 5.93 6.29
C GLU A 47 -0.94 4.66 5.42
N VAL A 48 -0.53 3.55 6.02
CA VAL A 48 -0.41 2.24 5.36
C VAL A 48 -1.15 1.20 6.18
N HIS A 49 -1.89 0.34 5.47
CA HIS A 49 -2.75 -0.68 6.04
C HIS A 49 -2.24 -2.04 5.59
N VAL A 50 -1.92 -2.91 6.53
CA VAL A 50 -1.51 -4.30 6.25
C VAL A 50 -2.58 -5.25 6.78
N THR A 51 -3.04 -6.15 5.93
CA THR A 51 -3.94 -7.25 6.31
C THR A 51 -3.22 -8.57 6.13
N VAL A 52 -3.38 -9.48 7.10
CA VAL A 52 -2.83 -10.83 7.06
C VAL A 52 -3.98 -11.84 7.05
N ALA A 53 -3.90 -12.79 6.13
CA ALA A 53 -4.84 -13.88 5.98
C ALA A 53 -4.12 -15.21 5.75
N ASP A 54 -4.80 -16.32 5.96
CA ASP A 54 -4.37 -17.64 5.48
C ASP A 54 -4.49 -17.73 3.95
N ARG A 55 -4.00 -18.84 3.35
CA ARG A 55 -4.11 -19.10 1.90
C ARG A 55 -5.55 -19.15 1.38
N ASP A 56 -6.50 -19.52 2.23
CA ASP A 56 -7.92 -19.56 1.91
C ASP A 56 -8.58 -18.17 2.02
N GLY A 57 -7.82 -17.14 2.42
CA GLY A 57 -8.30 -15.77 2.58
C GLY A 57 -9.00 -15.51 3.91
N ARG A 58 -8.91 -16.41 4.89
CA ARG A 58 -9.47 -16.18 6.23
C ARG A 58 -8.54 -15.23 7.00
N PRO A 59 -9.09 -14.22 7.71
CA PRO A 59 -8.28 -13.34 8.53
C PRO A 59 -7.43 -14.12 9.54
N LEU A 60 -6.16 -13.77 9.63
CA LEU A 60 -5.21 -14.43 10.51
C LEU A 60 -4.47 -13.37 11.34
N PRO A 61 -4.67 -13.33 12.67
CA PRO A 61 -3.89 -12.46 13.53
C PRO A 61 -2.41 -12.78 13.42
N ALA A 62 -1.59 -11.75 13.16
CA ALA A 62 -0.15 -11.89 13.23
C ALA A 62 0.35 -11.66 14.67
N ASP A 63 1.51 -12.22 14.98
CA ASP A 63 2.27 -11.92 16.20
C ASP A 63 2.99 -10.58 16.04
N ALA A 64 3.71 -10.41 14.92
CA ALA A 64 4.45 -9.20 14.58
C ALA A 64 4.31 -8.86 13.09
N ILE A 65 4.31 -7.56 12.78
CA ILE A 65 4.37 -7.04 11.41
C ILE A 65 5.34 -5.86 11.41
N THR A 66 6.31 -5.90 10.50
CA THR A 66 7.30 -4.84 10.31
C THR A 66 7.29 -4.40 8.86
N LEU A 67 7.18 -3.08 8.61
CA LEU A 67 7.34 -2.49 7.28
C LEU A 67 8.73 -1.90 7.11
N MET A 68 9.29 -2.05 5.92
CA MET A 68 10.56 -1.49 5.51
C MET A 68 10.43 -0.87 4.12
N PRO A 69 10.12 0.44 4.02
CA PRO A 69 10.14 1.15 2.75
C PRO A 69 11.59 1.34 2.26
N VAL A 70 11.84 1.03 1.00
CA VAL A 70 13.17 1.10 0.38
C VAL A 70 13.06 1.82 -0.96
N MET A 71 13.98 2.75 -1.24
CA MET A 71 14.23 3.23 -2.60
C MET A 71 15.39 2.45 -3.20
N PRO A 72 15.14 1.51 -4.14
CA PRO A 72 16.19 0.62 -4.66
C PRO A 72 17.35 1.38 -5.30
N THR A 73 17.07 2.51 -5.95
CA THR A 73 18.04 3.30 -6.71
C THR A 73 19.05 4.06 -5.84
N MET A 74 18.74 4.27 -4.56
CA MET A 74 19.56 5.08 -3.65
C MET A 74 20.29 4.26 -2.58
N GLY A 75 20.07 2.94 -2.50
CA GLY A 75 20.70 2.05 -1.50
C GLY A 75 20.33 2.38 -0.04
N HIS A 76 19.35 3.25 0.18
CA HIS A 76 18.90 3.68 1.50
C HIS A 76 17.67 2.88 1.92
N LEU A 77 17.80 2.18 3.05
CA LEU A 77 16.67 1.60 3.79
C LEU A 77 16.11 2.69 4.70
N ASN A 78 14.79 2.94 4.64
CA ASN A 78 14.16 3.68 5.73
C ASN A 78 14.18 2.82 7.01
N PRO A 79 14.08 3.45 8.20
CA PRO A 79 13.93 2.72 9.45
C PRO A 79 12.76 1.72 9.39
N GLU A 80 12.93 0.60 10.07
CA GLU A 80 11.87 -0.39 10.24
C GLU A 80 10.69 0.20 11.03
N ILE A 81 9.48 -0.08 10.59
CA ILE A 81 8.24 0.38 11.21
C ILE A 81 7.51 -0.83 11.79
N ALA A 82 7.58 -1.00 13.10
CA ALA A 82 6.79 -2.01 13.80
C ALA A 82 5.31 -1.59 13.85
N MET A 83 4.42 -2.44 13.34
CA MET A 83 2.98 -2.31 13.53
C MET A 83 2.60 -3.20 14.72
N GLY A 84 2.02 -2.66 15.79
CA GLY A 84 1.73 -3.39 17.04
C GLY A 84 1.00 -4.74 16.88
N SER A 85 1.02 -5.62 17.88
CA SER A 85 0.62 -7.04 17.76
C SER A 85 -0.90 -7.32 17.81
N GLY A 86 -1.30 -8.54 17.41
CA GLY A 86 -2.59 -9.15 17.81
C GLY A 86 -3.81 -8.89 16.91
N ALA A 87 -3.74 -7.96 15.95
CA ALA A 87 -4.79 -7.76 14.95
C ALA A 87 -4.43 -8.35 13.58
N ASP A 88 -5.46 -8.75 12.83
CA ASP A 88 -5.43 -9.21 11.44
C ASP A 88 -5.25 -8.03 10.45
N VAL A 89 -5.80 -6.86 10.80
CA VAL A 89 -5.58 -5.59 10.09
C VAL A 89 -4.77 -4.64 10.98
N ARG A 90 -3.70 -4.06 10.44
CA ARG A 90 -2.84 -3.10 11.14
C ARG A 90 -2.66 -1.83 10.33
N ARG A 91 -2.58 -0.71 11.04
CA ARG A 91 -2.32 0.62 10.47
C ARG A 91 -1.05 1.19 11.04
N SER A 92 -0.28 1.88 10.20
CA SER A 92 0.90 2.62 10.61
C SER A 92 1.15 3.78 9.65
N VAL A 93 2.23 4.52 9.89
CA VAL A 93 2.67 5.64 9.06
C VAL A 93 4.04 5.32 8.47
N ALA A 94 4.13 5.32 7.15
CA ALA A 94 5.39 5.22 6.42
C ALA A 94 5.82 6.59 5.90
N LEU A 95 7.13 6.87 5.94
CA LEU A 95 7.70 8.06 5.33
C LEU A 95 8.19 7.73 3.91
N PHE A 96 7.63 8.37 2.90
CA PHE A 96 8.18 8.37 1.54
C PHE A 96 8.86 9.72 1.31
N SER A 97 10.19 9.75 1.42
CA SER A 97 10.93 11.03 1.45
C SER A 97 11.03 11.73 0.09
N MET A 98 10.79 11.01 -1.01
CA MET A 98 10.99 11.49 -2.38
C MET A 98 10.02 10.79 -3.33
N THR A 99 9.78 11.42 -4.48
CA THR A 99 9.08 10.84 -5.62
C THR A 99 9.92 9.72 -6.24
N GLY A 100 9.30 8.72 -6.85
CA GLY A 100 10.02 7.67 -7.58
C GLY A 100 9.51 6.27 -7.26
N ASP A 101 10.29 5.27 -7.67
CA ASP A 101 9.98 3.87 -7.44
C ASP A 101 10.45 3.45 -6.05
N TRP A 102 9.56 2.79 -5.32
CA TRP A 102 9.75 2.31 -3.96
C TRP A 102 9.38 0.83 -3.88
N THR A 103 10.13 0.09 -3.09
CA THR A 103 9.79 -1.28 -2.67
C THR A 103 9.47 -1.25 -1.18
N VAL A 104 8.28 -1.68 -0.80
CA VAL A 104 7.90 -1.87 0.61
C VAL A 104 8.02 -3.35 0.93
N TRP A 105 8.98 -3.70 1.78
CA TRP A 105 9.06 -5.03 2.35
C TRP A 105 8.16 -5.11 3.58
N VAL A 106 7.42 -6.20 3.69
CA VAL A 106 6.56 -6.50 4.85
C VAL A 106 7.00 -7.83 5.41
N ARG A 107 7.56 -7.80 6.62
CA ARG A 107 7.90 -8.98 7.40
C ARG A 107 6.74 -9.28 8.33
N VAL A 108 6.25 -10.51 8.30
CA VAL A 108 5.12 -10.96 9.12
C VAL A 108 5.57 -12.18 9.92
N THR A 109 5.39 -12.14 11.24
CA THR A 109 5.48 -13.32 12.10
C THR A 109 4.07 -13.73 12.48
N ALA A 110 3.66 -14.94 12.13
CA ALA A 110 2.36 -15.49 12.50
C ALA A 110 2.50 -16.99 12.73
N THR A 111 1.79 -17.53 13.72
CA THR A 111 1.81 -18.97 14.06
C THR A 111 3.23 -19.50 14.37
N GLY A 112 4.13 -18.63 14.83
CA GLY A 112 5.53 -18.97 15.12
C GLY A 112 6.45 -19.07 13.89
N ALA A 113 5.96 -18.77 12.68
CA ALA A 113 6.76 -18.70 11.46
C ALA A 113 6.90 -17.24 10.99
N GLU A 114 8.03 -16.93 10.35
CA GLU A 114 8.28 -15.64 9.73
C GLU A 114 8.21 -15.75 8.21
N SER A 115 7.52 -14.81 7.58
CA SER A 115 7.41 -14.67 6.13
C SER A 115 7.76 -13.23 5.72
N LEU A 116 8.32 -13.08 4.52
CA LEU A 116 8.72 -11.79 3.96
C LEU A 116 8.13 -11.63 2.55
N VAL A 117 7.42 -10.53 2.32
CA VAL A 117 6.88 -10.15 0.99
C VAL A 117 7.33 -8.75 0.61
N SER A 118 7.31 -8.43 -0.68
CA SER A 118 7.60 -7.09 -1.21
C SER A 118 6.47 -6.57 -2.08
N PHE A 119 6.33 -5.25 -2.08
CA PHE A 119 5.39 -4.51 -2.92
C PHE A 119 6.11 -3.37 -3.61
N ASP A 120 6.12 -3.39 -4.94
CA ASP A 120 6.67 -2.30 -5.73
C ASP A 120 5.58 -1.27 -6.06
N MET A 121 5.89 -0.01 -5.83
CA MET A 121 4.97 1.10 -6.04
C MET A 121 5.71 2.36 -6.49
N ARG A 122 4.99 3.28 -7.11
CA ARG A 122 5.55 4.57 -7.55
C ARG A 122 4.89 5.73 -6.83
N VAL A 123 5.68 6.50 -6.10
CA VAL A 123 5.26 7.74 -5.46
C VAL A 123 5.35 8.87 -6.50
N PRO A 124 4.24 9.57 -6.81
CA PRO A 124 4.20 10.62 -7.82
C PRO A 124 4.90 11.91 -7.36
#